data_AF-A0A172U1I6-F1
#
_entry.id   AF-A0A172U1I6-F1
#
_cell.length_a   1.000
_cell.length_b   1.000
_cell.length_c   1.000
_cell.angle_alpha   90.00
_cell.angle_beta   90.00
_cell.angle_gamma   90.00
#
_symmetry.space_group_name_H-M   'P 1'
#
loop_
_entity.id
_entity.type
_entity.pdbx_description
1 polymer ?
#
loop_
_entity_poly.entity_id
_entity_poly.type
_entity_poly.pdbx_seq_one_letter_code
_entity_poly.pdbx_strand_id
1 'polypeptide(L)'
;MSTNNEQLQELFDRIPRRHTADNVKEIYGILDAYEDLLTTLEANARYEQLVAPFFELLDPIRTSLKKSNDNKASKKQKDDLFDEGSGMLKDSMKDLMGLLEGEA
;
A
#
# COMPACT_ATOMS: atom_id res chain seq x y z
N MET A 1 5.94 -16.64 12.75
CA MET A 1 6.20 -15.78 11.59
C MET A 1 6.91 -14.55 12.10
N SER A 2 7.70 -13.86 11.29
CA SER A 2 8.37 -12.62 11.72
C SER A 2 7.32 -11.53 11.91
N THR A 3 7.40 -10.76 13.00
CA THR A 3 6.46 -9.68 13.34
C THR A 3 6.12 -8.78 12.15
N ASN A 4 7.09 -8.49 11.28
CA ASN A 4 6.93 -7.65 10.09
C ASN A 4 6.00 -8.27 9.03
N ASN A 5 6.04 -9.60 8.85
CA ASN A 5 5.18 -10.28 7.88
C ASN A 5 3.73 -10.36 8.38
N GLU A 6 3.56 -10.54 9.70
CA GLU A 6 2.23 -10.50 10.33
C GLU A 6 1.61 -9.10 10.20
N GLN A 7 2.38 -8.04 10.50
CA GLN A 7 1.94 -6.66 10.30
C GLN A 7 1.58 -6.36 8.84
N LEU A 8 2.41 -6.81 7.89
CA LEU A 8 2.15 -6.64 6.47
C LEU A 8 0.86 -7.36 6.03
N GLN A 9 0.64 -8.57 6.51
CA GLN A 9 -0.59 -9.34 6.26
C GLN A 9 -1.82 -8.63 6.83
N GLU A 10 -1.74 -8.10 8.05
CA GLU A 10 -2.83 -7.32 8.65
C GLU A 10 -3.16 -6.07 7.82
N LEU A 11 -2.15 -5.34 7.33
CA LEU A 11 -2.35 -4.19 6.45
C LEU A 11 -3.04 -4.60 5.14
N PHE A 12 -2.58 -5.69 4.53
CA PHE A 12 -3.13 -6.21 3.29
C PHE A 12 -4.61 -6.59 3.41
N ASP A 13 -4.98 -7.29 4.48
CA ASP A 13 -6.35 -7.72 4.74
C ASP A 13 -7.30 -6.55 5.04
N ARG A 14 -6.76 -5.45 5.56
CA ARG A 14 -7.51 -4.21 5.82
C ARG A 14 -7.79 -3.37 4.58
N ILE A 15 -7.14 -3.63 3.44
CA ILE A 15 -7.31 -2.79 2.25
C ILE A 15 -8.78 -2.81 1.78
N PRO A 16 -9.47 -1.66 1.83
CA PRO A 16 -10.89 -1.58 1.48
C PRO A 16 -11.14 -1.88 0.01
N ARG A 17 -12.31 -2.48 -0.28
CA ARG A 17 -12.72 -2.88 -1.64
C ARG A 17 -13.71 -1.94 -2.32
N ARG A 18 -14.10 -0.85 -1.66
CA ARG A 18 -15.12 0.08 -2.16
C ARG A 18 -14.68 1.51 -1.95
N HIS A 19 -14.93 2.35 -2.92
CA HIS A 19 -14.65 3.77 -2.81
C HIS A 19 -15.73 4.49 -1.99
N THR A 20 -15.42 4.79 -0.73
CA THR A 20 -16.24 5.60 0.19
C THR A 20 -15.34 6.56 0.94
N ALA A 21 -15.90 7.64 1.51
CA ALA A 21 -15.10 8.64 2.23
C ALA A 21 -14.32 8.04 3.41
N ASP A 22 -14.92 7.11 4.15
CA ASP A 22 -14.25 6.40 5.25
C ASP A 22 -13.15 5.47 4.73
N ASN A 23 -13.40 4.75 3.63
CA ASN A 23 -12.40 3.87 3.03
C ASN A 23 -11.22 4.63 2.41
N VAL A 24 -11.46 5.84 1.89
CA VAL A 24 -10.38 6.73 1.43
C VAL A 24 -9.51 7.17 2.61
N LYS A 25 -10.08 7.43 3.79
CA LYS A 25 -9.27 7.72 4.99
C LYS A 25 -8.50 6.49 5.45
N GLU A 26 -9.16 5.33 5.48
CA GLU A 26 -8.55 4.07 5.90
C GLU A 26 -7.34 3.72 5.03
N ILE A 27 -7.44 3.85 3.70
CA ILE A 27 -6.33 3.52 2.81
C ILE A 27 -5.14 4.47 2.96
N TYR A 28 -5.35 5.73 3.31
CA TYR A 28 -4.25 6.63 3.67
C TYR A 28 -3.58 6.21 4.98
N GLY A 29 -4.36 5.77 5.98
CA GLY A 29 -3.80 5.20 7.20
C GLY A 29 -3.01 3.91 6.96
N ILE A 30 -3.46 3.06 6.03
CA ILE A 30 -2.74 1.85 5.61
C ILE A 30 -1.45 2.23 4.88
N LEU A 31 -1.47 3.23 3.99
CA LEU A 31 -0.29 3.71 3.29
C LEU A 31 0.78 4.23 4.26
N ASP A 32 0.39 5.05 5.23
CA ASP A 32 1.33 5.59 6.20
C ASP A 32 1.92 4.46 7.06
N ALA A 33 1.11 3.49 7.51
CA ALA A 33 1.60 2.32 8.23
C ALA A 33 2.48 1.40 7.38
N TYR A 34 2.22 1.30 6.08
CA TYR A 34 3.04 0.55 5.15
C TYR A 34 4.39 1.23 4.91
N GLU A 35 4.40 2.56 4.79
CA GLU A 35 5.63 3.35 4.70
C GLU A 35 6.49 3.19 5.97
N ASP A 36 5.88 3.27 7.16
CA ASP A 36 6.58 3.03 8.44
C ASP A 36 7.21 1.62 8.50
N LEU A 37 6.51 0.61 7.98
CA LEU A 37 7.03 -0.76 7.88
C LEU A 37 8.21 -0.84 6.91
N LEU A 38 8.11 -0.19 5.75
CA LEU A 38 9.21 -0.13 4.77
C LEU A 38 10.43 0.56 5.37
N THR A 39 10.26 1.66 6.11
CA THR A 39 11.36 2.36 6.81
C THR A 39 11.99 1.46 7.88
N THR A 40 11.19 0.70 8.61
CA THR A 40 11.69 -0.27 9.60
C THR A 40 12.51 -1.37 8.94
N LEU A 41 12.10 -1.84 7.76
CA LEU A 41 12.86 -2.82 6.98
C LEU A 41 14.12 -2.20 6.38
N GLU A 42 14.07 -0.98 5.86
CA GLU A 42 15.21 -0.25 5.30
C GLU A 42 16.35 -0.08 6.31
N ALA A 43 16.02 0.14 7.59
CA ALA A 43 16.99 0.25 8.67
C ALA A 43 17.87 -1.01 8.84
N ASN A 44 17.47 -2.14 8.26
CA ASN A 44 18.28 -3.34 8.18
C ASN A 44 19.00 -3.41 6.83
N ALA A 45 20.34 -3.40 6.86
CA ALA A 45 21.19 -3.43 5.68
C ALA A 45 20.92 -4.60 4.71
N ARG A 46 20.31 -5.70 5.19
CA ARG A 46 19.88 -6.82 4.34
C ARG A 46 18.74 -6.43 3.39
N TYR A 47 17.85 -5.55 3.83
CA TYR A 47 16.64 -5.18 3.10
C TYR A 47 16.70 -3.79 2.47
N GLU A 48 17.65 -2.93 2.85
CA GLU A 48 17.82 -1.56 2.32
C GLU A 48 17.64 -1.47 0.79
N GLN A 49 18.42 -2.23 0.01
CA GLN A 49 18.31 -2.20 -1.46
C GLN A 49 17.05 -2.88 -2.00
N LEU A 50 16.48 -3.79 -1.23
CA LEU A 50 15.31 -4.58 -1.60
C LEU A 50 14.02 -3.77 -1.42
N VAL A 51 13.95 -2.90 -0.41
CA VAL A 51 12.76 -2.10 -0.11
C VAL A 51 12.67 -0.80 -0.91
N ALA A 52 13.80 -0.32 -1.46
CA ALA A 52 13.85 0.94 -2.21
C ALA A 52 12.79 1.04 -3.35
N PRO A 53 12.56 0.01 -4.19
CA PRO A 53 11.52 0.06 -5.23
C PRO A 53 10.09 0.20 -4.67
N PHE A 54 9.84 -0.30 -3.45
CA PHE A 54 8.51 -0.24 -2.84
C PHE A 54 8.16 1.18 -2.39
N PHE A 55 9.15 1.98 -1.97
CA PHE A 55 8.97 3.40 -1.71
C PHE A 55 8.60 4.18 -2.99
N GLU A 56 9.23 3.86 -4.13
CA GLU A 56 8.91 4.50 -5.41
C GLU A 56 7.47 4.21 -5.87
N LEU A 57 6.89 3.08 -5.46
CA LEU A 57 5.50 2.73 -5.75
C LEU A 57 4.48 3.51 -4.90
N LEU A 58 4.86 4.06 -3.75
CA LEU A 58 3.93 4.80 -2.89
C LEU A 58 3.40 6.08 -3.56
N ASP A 59 4.24 6.77 -4.32
CA ASP A 59 3.89 8.03 -4.98
C ASP A 59 2.79 7.89 -6.05
N PRO A 60 2.87 6.96 -7.02
CA PRO A 60 1.78 6.70 -7.95
C PRO A 60 0.52 6.18 -7.25
N ILE A 61 0.64 5.35 -6.20
CA ILE A 61 -0.52 4.91 -5.40
C ILE A 61 -1.23 6.10 -4.74
N ARG A 62 -0.50 6.95 -4.02
CA ARG A 62 -1.01 8.17 -3.38
C ARG A 62 -1.67 9.09 -4.43
N THR A 63 -1.08 9.19 -5.61
CA THR A 63 -1.61 9.98 -6.73
C THR A 63 -2.94 9.42 -7.25
N SER A 64 -3.06 8.11 -7.49
CA SER A 64 -4.33 7.52 -7.95
C SER A 64 -5.44 7.69 -6.90
N LEU A 65 -5.14 7.50 -5.61
CA LEU A 65 -6.11 7.72 -4.52
C LEU A 65 -6.51 9.19 -4.37
N LYS A 66 -5.56 10.11 -4.56
CA LYS A 66 -5.87 11.55 -4.54
C LYS A 66 -6.83 11.93 -5.67
N LYS A 67 -6.59 11.40 -6.88
CA LYS A 67 -7.47 11.61 -8.03
C LYS A 67 -8.84 10.95 -7.82
N SER A 68 -8.90 9.80 -7.14
CA SER A 68 -10.16 9.13 -6.82
C SER A 68 -11.08 10.01 -5.96
N ASN A 69 -10.53 10.96 -5.20
CA ASN A 69 -11.30 11.89 -4.39
C ASN A 69 -11.56 13.26 -5.07
N ASP A 70 -11.14 13.47 -6.32
CA ASP A 70 -11.27 14.76 -7.00
C ASP A 70 -12.73 15.15 -7.26
N ASN A 71 -13.16 16.34 -6.86
CA ASN A 71 -14.56 16.78 -7.00
C ASN A 71 -15.05 16.93 -8.46
N LYS A 72 -14.14 16.97 -9.43
CA LYS A 72 -14.44 17.05 -10.87
C LYS A 72 -14.55 15.67 -11.53
N ALA A 73 -14.12 14.61 -10.85
CA ALA A 73 -14.22 13.25 -11.38
C ALA A 73 -15.64 12.68 -11.22
N SER A 74 -16.14 12.00 -12.25
CA SER A 74 -17.40 11.27 -12.19
C SER A 74 -17.30 10.12 -11.19
N LYS A 75 -18.43 9.70 -10.59
CA LYS A 75 -18.46 8.56 -9.65
C LYS A 75 -17.71 7.32 -10.19
N LYS A 76 -17.97 6.93 -11.43
CA LYS A 76 -17.27 5.80 -12.07
C LYS A 76 -15.75 6.02 -12.12
N GLN A 77 -15.30 7.20 -12.53
CA GLN A 77 -13.86 7.52 -12.59
C GLN A 77 -13.22 7.44 -11.21
N LYS A 78 -13.93 7.91 -10.18
CA LYS A 78 -13.47 7.82 -8.80
C LYS A 78 -13.34 6.37 -8.34
N ASP A 79 -14.34 5.55 -8.62
CA ASP A 79 -14.33 4.12 -8.30
C ASP A 79 -13.17 3.41 -9.03
N ASP A 80 -13.02 3.65 -10.34
CA ASP A 80 -11.93 3.07 -11.15
C ASP A 80 -10.53 3.46 -10.62
N LEU A 81 -10.32 4.73 -10.28
CA LEU A 81 -9.04 5.24 -9.73
C LEU A 81 -8.74 4.69 -8.33
N PHE A 82 -9.78 4.50 -7.52
CA PHE A 82 -9.63 3.91 -6.18
C PHE A 82 -9.28 2.42 -6.28
N ASP A 83 -9.95 1.69 -7.17
CA ASP A 83 -9.68 0.28 -7.42
C ASP A 83 -8.25 0.10 -7.98
N GLU A 84 -7.80 1.00 -8.85
CA GLU A 84 -6.43 1.02 -9.35
C GLU A 84 -5.41 1.28 -8.23
N GLY A 85 -5.60 2.33 -7.43
CA GLY A 85 -4.69 2.67 -6.32
C GLY A 85 -4.62 1.57 -5.25
N SER A 86 -5.78 1.03 -4.86
CA SER A 86 -5.84 -0.06 -3.88
C SER A 86 -5.32 -1.39 -4.43
N GLY A 87 -5.46 -1.63 -5.73
CA GLY A 87 -4.86 -2.77 -6.43
C GLY A 87 -3.34 -2.70 -6.43
N MET A 88 -2.77 -1.56 -6.83
CA MET A 88 -1.32 -1.33 -6.80
C MET A 88 -0.74 -1.50 -5.39
N LEU A 89 -1.44 -1.02 -4.36
CA LEU A 89 -1.03 -1.21 -2.97
C LEU A 89 -1.01 -2.70 -2.58
N LYS A 90 -2.03 -3.46 -2.96
CA LYS A 90 -2.09 -4.91 -2.70
C LYS A 90 -0.97 -5.65 -3.37
N ASP A 91 -0.71 -5.36 -4.63
CA ASP A 91 0.35 -6.03 -5.40
C ASP A 91 1.72 -5.73 -4.78
N SER A 92 1.97 -4.46 -4.43
CA SER A 92 3.19 -4.03 -3.73
C SER A 92 3.39 -4.75 -2.38
N MET A 93 2.34 -4.84 -1.55
CA MET A 93 2.41 -5.57 -0.28
C MET A 93 2.65 -7.07 -0.47
N LYS A 94 2.02 -7.68 -1.47
CA LYS A 94 2.16 -9.11 -1.76
C LYS A 94 3.57 -9.45 -2.24
N ASP A 95 4.16 -8.60 -3.08
CA ASP A 95 5.54 -8.74 -3.54
C ASP A 95 6.52 -8.62 -2.35
N LEU A 96 6.26 -7.69 -1.43
CA LEU A 96 7.06 -7.56 -0.20
C LEU A 96 6.92 -8.78 0.71
N MET A 97 5.71 -9.34 0.88
CA MET A 97 5.52 -10.58 1.65
C MET A 97 6.34 -11.73 1.05
N GLY A 98 6.29 -11.91 -0.28
CA GLY A 98 7.06 -12.93 -0.97
C GLY A 98 8.56 -12.77 -0.77
N LEU A 99 9.05 -11.54 -0.72
CA LEU A 99 10.45 -11.22 -0.40
C LEU A 99 10.81 -11.59 1.03
N LEU A 100 9.94 -11.29 2.00
CA LEU A 100 10.14 -11.64 3.42
C LEU A 100 10.05 -13.16 3.68
N GLU A 101 9.20 -13.89 2.94
CA GLU A 101 9.04 -15.34 3.04
C GLU A 101 10.12 -16.13 2.30
N GLY A 102 10.61 -15.63 1.16
CA GLY A 102 11.66 -16.27 0.38
C GLY A 102 13.05 -16.23 1.02
N GLU A 103 13.21 -15.44 2.09
CA GLU A 103 14.44 -15.26 2.86
C GLU A 103 14.45 -16.06 4.20
N ALA A 104 13.40 -16.86 4.46
CA ALA A 104 13.19 -17.68 5.65
C ALA A 104 13.68 -19.14 5.50
#